data_AF-A0A7C0XQK3-F1
#
_entry.id   AF-A0A7C0XQK3-F1
#
_cell.length_a   1.000
_cell.length_b   1.000
_cell.length_c   1.000
_cell.angle_alpha   90.00
_cell.angle_beta   90.00
_cell.angle_gamma   90.00
#
_symmetry.space_group_name_H-M   'P 1'
#
loop_
_entity.id
_entity.type
_entity.pdbx_description
1 polymer ?
#
loop_
_entity_poly.entity_id
_entity_poly.type
_entity_poly.pdbx_seq_one_letter_code
_entity_poly.pdbx_strand_id
1 'polypeptide(L)'
;AKSSDIFISSNEFRDIIIGICVDHESENITIEHNVFKACLSPIDVAKSHNIIIYNNTVDRAESSITLIDTSNVVIYANLLKNMAWYAVTGIRNKDVIVFGNSVINVRDETFLVSTKITFTSPYKLTYAYKGKEFTSYVGNYWGSKANVTDSNGDGISDKPHSFLLIPSNVATKVTDKYPLVRPHTEYVLPPLFELPRVKLLTKDIEVYAGSNKTISMLITNVNALEKKYAIRIRAPQGINAYGKALISVRPQESLTYNITITVPRGIKEGSYLLKAIIRDLTPIPNTTITKTIPIKVIVDKEPPRIKANVSVSNNTLTLQWLVSDNWGVKRVTVIIDNETLSVGSKGIKRFTLRPGKHELVIRAEDLGGNNATFSKLVEIVKPTPKPTRTVITTITTSITSSVTSPAEVRKPKPEVDMTKFLVLAIIVIVIAAIIIKALRR
;
A
#
# COMPACT_ATOMS: atom_id res chain seq x y z
N ALA A 1 -13.46 26.99 -30.82
CA ALA A 1 -14.57 26.25 -30.18
C ALA A 1 -14.06 25.65 -28.89
N LYS A 2 -14.93 25.47 -27.88
CA LYS A 2 -14.56 24.77 -26.66
C LYS A 2 -13.98 23.40 -27.01
N SER A 3 -12.76 23.14 -26.56
CA SER A 3 -12.05 21.89 -26.79
C SER A 3 -11.72 21.25 -25.46
N SER A 4 -11.91 19.95 -25.35
CA SER A 4 -11.50 19.19 -24.17
C SER A 4 -10.61 18.05 -24.59
N ASP A 5 -9.75 17.63 -23.67
CA ASP A 5 -9.04 16.37 -23.77
C ASP A 5 -8.09 16.32 -25.00
N ILE A 6 -7.32 17.39 -25.21
CA ILE A 6 -6.40 17.53 -26.35
C ILE A 6 -4.95 17.28 -25.91
N PHE A 7 -4.24 16.53 -26.72
CA PHE A 7 -2.81 16.25 -26.58
C PHE A 7 -2.07 16.74 -27.82
N ILE A 8 -1.21 17.75 -27.63
CA ILE A 8 -0.40 18.34 -28.69
C ILE A 8 1.06 18.04 -28.39
N SER A 9 1.64 17.07 -29.10
CA SER A 9 3.00 16.63 -28.83
C SER A 9 3.89 16.49 -30.05
N SER A 10 5.19 16.71 -29.85
CA SER A 10 6.24 16.42 -30.83
C SER A 10 6.09 17.16 -32.17
N ASN A 11 5.53 18.36 -32.15
CA ASN A 11 5.43 19.21 -33.34
C ASN A 11 6.61 20.19 -33.42
N GLU A 12 6.88 20.66 -34.63
CA GLU A 12 7.82 21.75 -34.87
C GLU A 12 7.13 22.92 -35.57
N PHE A 13 7.24 24.10 -34.96
CA PHE A 13 6.67 25.37 -35.42
C PHE A 13 7.82 26.34 -35.73
N ARG A 14 7.84 26.92 -36.93
CA ARG A 14 8.93 27.79 -37.40
C ARG A 14 8.40 29.00 -38.13
N ASP A 15 8.94 30.18 -37.81
CA ASP A 15 8.73 31.42 -38.57
C ASP A 15 7.24 31.78 -38.73
N ILE A 16 6.43 31.54 -37.70
CA ILE A 16 5.00 31.83 -37.66
C ILE A 16 4.63 32.82 -36.57
N ILE A 17 3.51 33.51 -36.73
CA ILE A 17 3.05 34.48 -35.74
C ILE A 17 2.54 33.77 -34.48
N ILE A 18 1.64 32.80 -34.62
CA ILE A 18 1.05 32.07 -33.49
C ILE A 18 1.33 30.58 -33.67
N GLY A 19 1.94 29.95 -32.65
CA GLY A 19 2.20 28.52 -32.64
C GLY A 19 0.98 27.69 -32.27
N ILE A 20 0.69 27.63 -30.96
CA ILE A 20 -0.49 26.97 -30.41
C ILE A 20 -1.35 28.03 -29.71
N CYS A 21 -2.64 28.05 -30.05
CA CYS A 21 -3.64 28.87 -29.37
C CYS A 21 -4.70 27.97 -28.73
N VAL A 22 -4.92 28.12 -27.43
CA VAL A 22 -5.96 27.45 -26.65
C VAL A 22 -6.89 28.51 -26.09
N ASP A 23 -8.17 28.47 -26.42
CA ASP A 23 -9.15 29.48 -26.00
C ASP A 23 -10.56 28.86 -25.84
N HIS A 24 -11.57 29.67 -25.52
CA HIS A 24 -12.99 29.33 -25.48
C HIS A 24 -13.36 28.27 -24.42
N GLU A 25 -12.94 28.45 -23.16
CA GLU A 25 -13.28 27.54 -22.06
C GLU A 25 -12.78 26.11 -22.28
N SER A 26 -11.62 25.98 -22.95
CA SER A 26 -11.01 24.69 -23.22
C SER A 26 -10.43 24.08 -21.94
N GLU A 27 -10.42 22.76 -21.86
CA GLU A 27 -10.03 22.02 -20.65
C GLU A 27 -9.22 20.76 -20.91
N ASN A 28 -8.36 20.38 -19.96
CA ASN A 28 -7.54 19.17 -20.02
C ASN A 28 -6.66 19.12 -21.28
N ILE A 29 -5.87 20.19 -21.47
CA ILE A 29 -4.99 20.33 -22.62
C ILE A 29 -3.55 20.09 -22.18
N THR A 30 -2.86 19.20 -22.88
CA THR A 30 -1.43 18.94 -22.68
C THR A 30 -0.66 19.33 -23.92
N ILE A 31 0.32 20.21 -23.76
CA ILE A 31 1.25 20.69 -24.78
C ILE A 31 2.64 20.23 -24.38
N GLU A 32 3.19 19.24 -25.08
CA GLU A 32 4.49 18.68 -24.71
C GLU A 32 5.46 18.37 -25.84
N HIS A 33 6.76 18.39 -25.54
CA HIS A 33 7.79 17.98 -26.51
C HIS A 33 7.74 18.74 -27.85
N ASN A 34 7.13 19.92 -27.89
CA ASN A 34 7.06 20.73 -29.10
C ASN A 34 8.27 21.66 -29.19
N VAL A 35 8.65 22.01 -30.41
CA VAL A 35 9.75 22.92 -30.73
C VAL A 35 9.20 24.15 -31.45
N PHE A 36 9.42 25.33 -30.89
CA PHE A 36 9.04 26.61 -31.47
C PHE A 36 10.29 27.43 -31.78
N LYS A 37 10.46 27.86 -33.03
CA LYS A 37 11.62 28.64 -33.47
C LYS A 37 11.16 29.89 -34.23
N ALA A 38 11.66 31.06 -33.83
CA ALA A 38 11.27 32.33 -34.47
C ALA A 38 9.75 32.52 -34.56
N CYS A 39 9.04 32.19 -33.49
CA CYS A 39 7.59 32.37 -33.40
C CYS A 39 7.28 33.64 -32.61
N LEU A 40 6.29 34.45 -32.99
CA LEU A 40 5.98 35.67 -32.20
C LEU A 40 5.33 35.29 -30.85
N SER A 41 4.24 34.52 -30.91
CA SER A 41 3.48 33.97 -29.78
C SER A 41 3.43 32.43 -29.88
N PRO A 42 4.41 31.72 -29.32
CA PRO A 42 4.55 30.27 -29.46
C PRO A 42 3.40 29.50 -28.81
N ILE A 43 3.07 29.82 -27.57
CA ILE A 43 1.98 29.18 -26.83
C ILE A 43 1.12 30.28 -26.21
N ASP A 44 -0.11 30.39 -26.66
CA ASP A 44 -1.11 31.32 -26.13
C ASP A 44 -2.29 30.53 -25.56
N VAL A 45 -2.62 30.79 -24.30
CA VAL A 45 -3.71 30.12 -23.58
C VAL A 45 -4.60 31.19 -22.96
N ALA A 46 -5.82 31.30 -23.45
CA ALA A 46 -6.83 32.22 -22.97
C ALA A 46 -8.05 31.47 -22.42
N LYS A 47 -8.71 32.01 -21.39
CA LYS A 47 -10.02 31.57 -20.87
C LYS A 47 -10.16 30.05 -20.76
N SER A 48 -9.16 29.35 -20.23
CA SER A 48 -9.07 27.88 -20.26
C SER A 48 -8.51 27.33 -18.94
N HIS A 49 -8.74 26.04 -18.66
CA HIS A 49 -8.32 25.46 -17.39
C HIS A 49 -7.76 24.04 -17.49
N ASN A 50 -6.99 23.63 -16.47
CA ASN A 50 -6.32 22.32 -16.41
C ASN A 50 -5.37 22.13 -17.60
N ILE A 51 -4.31 22.96 -17.64
CA ILE A 51 -3.36 23.03 -18.76
C ILE A 51 -1.99 22.54 -18.29
N ILE A 52 -1.38 21.65 -19.06
CA ILE A 52 0.00 21.20 -18.84
C ILE A 52 0.86 21.64 -20.02
N ILE A 53 1.94 22.36 -19.74
CA ILE A 53 2.96 22.77 -20.70
C ILE A 53 4.27 22.13 -20.26
N TYR A 54 4.69 21.06 -20.94
CA TYR A 54 5.75 20.18 -20.47
C TYR A 54 6.83 19.90 -21.52
N ASN A 55 8.10 20.06 -21.18
CA ASN A 55 9.21 19.66 -22.04
C ASN A 55 9.20 20.26 -23.46
N ASN A 56 8.69 21.49 -23.61
CA ASN A 56 8.75 22.22 -24.87
C ASN A 56 10.05 23.01 -24.96
N THR A 57 10.54 23.19 -26.18
CA THR A 57 11.64 24.10 -26.48
C THR A 57 11.12 25.30 -27.25
N VAL A 58 11.31 26.50 -26.70
CA VAL A 58 11.03 27.76 -27.39
C VAL A 58 12.33 28.52 -27.57
N ASP A 59 12.66 28.87 -28.81
CA ASP A 59 13.87 29.61 -29.18
C ASP A 59 13.51 30.78 -30.11
N ARG A 60 13.93 31.99 -29.75
CA ARG A 60 13.61 33.22 -30.48
C ARG A 60 12.11 33.44 -30.57
N ALA A 61 11.54 34.07 -29.56
CA ALA A 61 10.16 34.55 -29.62
C ALA A 61 10.02 35.95 -29.00
N GLU A 62 8.86 36.58 -29.17
CA GLU A 62 8.58 37.82 -28.46
C GLU A 62 8.37 37.52 -26.97
N SER A 63 7.34 36.73 -26.66
CA SER A 63 7.11 36.12 -25.35
C SER A 63 6.80 34.64 -25.54
N SER A 64 7.27 33.75 -24.65
CA SER A 64 7.23 32.32 -24.94
C SER A 64 5.90 31.63 -24.63
N ILE A 65 5.33 31.91 -23.45
CA ILE A 65 4.06 31.36 -22.98
C ILE A 65 3.21 32.51 -22.48
N THR A 66 2.02 32.68 -23.05
CA THR A 66 1.04 33.70 -22.69
C THR A 66 -0.18 33.05 -22.04
N LEU A 67 -0.58 33.53 -20.86
CA LEU A 67 -1.71 33.02 -20.08
C LEU A 67 -2.71 34.14 -19.74
N ILE A 68 -3.94 34.07 -20.23
CA ILE A 68 -4.97 35.10 -19.98
C ILE A 68 -6.23 34.44 -19.43
N ASP A 69 -6.71 34.84 -18.25
CA ASP A 69 -7.92 34.25 -17.64
C ASP A 69 -7.87 32.72 -17.52
N THR A 70 -6.70 32.17 -17.17
CA THR A 70 -6.50 30.72 -17.06
C THR A 70 -6.56 30.21 -15.63
N SER A 71 -6.82 28.91 -15.43
CA SER A 71 -6.68 28.29 -14.11
C SER A 71 -6.08 26.89 -14.12
N ASN A 72 -5.41 26.52 -13.03
CA ASN A 72 -4.75 25.22 -12.85
C ASN A 72 -3.75 24.91 -13.98
N VAL A 73 -2.70 25.72 -14.08
CA VAL A 73 -1.68 25.59 -15.11
C VAL A 73 -0.38 25.06 -14.51
N VAL A 74 0.20 24.02 -15.13
CA VAL A 74 1.53 23.51 -14.80
C VAL A 74 2.48 23.75 -15.97
N ILE A 75 3.59 24.44 -15.70
CA ILE A 75 4.69 24.68 -16.65
C ILE A 75 5.93 23.98 -16.11
N TYR A 76 6.33 22.88 -16.73
CA TYR A 76 7.38 22.01 -16.21
C TYR A 76 8.42 21.60 -17.27
N ALA A 77 9.70 21.62 -16.90
CA ALA A 77 10.80 21.11 -17.73
C ALA A 77 10.89 21.74 -19.15
N ASN A 78 10.45 22.98 -19.34
CA ASN A 78 10.55 23.65 -20.64
C ASN A 78 11.90 24.38 -20.79
N LEU A 79 12.43 24.41 -22.01
CA LEU A 79 13.59 25.21 -22.39
C LEU A 79 13.13 26.48 -23.10
N LEU A 80 13.15 27.61 -22.42
CA LEU A 80 12.68 28.91 -22.90
C LEU A 80 13.88 29.85 -23.09
N LYS A 81 14.30 30.08 -24.35
CA LYS A 81 15.51 30.85 -24.64
C LYS A 81 15.35 31.93 -25.71
N ASN A 82 16.15 32.99 -25.57
CA ASN A 82 16.26 34.07 -26.55
C ASN A 82 14.94 34.82 -26.78
N MET A 83 14.27 35.28 -25.71
CA MET A 83 13.03 36.04 -25.84
C MET A 83 13.28 37.55 -25.84
N ALA A 84 12.56 38.28 -26.68
CA ALA A 84 12.62 39.74 -26.68
C ALA A 84 11.98 40.37 -25.43
N TRP A 85 11.01 39.69 -24.81
CA TRP A 85 10.28 40.17 -23.62
C TRP A 85 10.27 39.13 -22.51
N TYR A 86 9.23 38.27 -22.43
CA TYR A 86 8.99 37.44 -21.26
C TYR A 86 9.12 35.94 -21.54
N ALA A 87 9.63 35.19 -20.56
CA ALA A 87 9.53 33.72 -20.62
C ALA A 87 8.06 33.31 -20.42
N VAL A 88 7.44 33.72 -19.32
CA VAL A 88 6.02 33.50 -19.09
C VAL A 88 5.34 34.84 -18.84
N THR A 89 4.25 35.13 -19.54
CA THR A 89 3.47 36.35 -19.37
C THR A 89 1.98 36.06 -19.21
N GLY A 90 1.23 36.93 -18.53
CA GLY A 90 -0.21 36.75 -18.42
C GLY A 90 -0.94 37.58 -17.37
N ILE A 91 -2.27 37.65 -17.50
CA ILE A 91 -3.16 38.39 -16.59
C ILE A 91 -4.35 37.54 -16.13
N ARG A 92 -4.83 37.82 -14.90
CA ARG A 92 -6.05 37.22 -14.30
C ARG A 92 -6.02 35.69 -14.22
N ASN A 93 -4.85 35.12 -13.96
CA ASN A 93 -4.70 33.67 -13.86
C ASN A 93 -4.93 33.17 -12.42
N LYS A 94 -5.25 31.90 -12.24
CA LYS A 94 -5.42 31.26 -10.94
C LYS A 94 -4.63 29.95 -10.85
N ASP A 95 -3.85 29.80 -9.79
CA ASP A 95 -3.11 28.57 -9.50
C ASP A 95 -2.17 28.15 -10.65
N VAL A 96 -1.07 28.88 -10.79
CA VAL A 96 0.00 28.58 -11.76
C VAL A 96 1.23 28.02 -11.05
N ILE A 97 1.73 26.88 -11.50
CA ILE A 97 2.92 26.21 -10.95
C ILE A 97 3.99 26.14 -12.04
N VAL A 98 5.16 26.70 -11.78
CA VAL A 98 6.28 26.82 -12.73
C VAL A 98 7.53 26.27 -12.07
N PHE A 99 8.05 25.11 -12.51
CA PHE A 99 9.24 24.51 -11.91
C PHE A 99 10.02 23.68 -12.92
N GLY A 100 11.29 23.40 -12.64
CA GLY A 100 12.15 22.60 -13.50
C GLY A 100 12.43 23.21 -14.88
N ASN A 101 12.02 24.45 -15.16
CA ASN A 101 12.22 25.07 -16.47
C ASN A 101 13.61 25.71 -16.56
N SER A 102 14.04 26.05 -17.78
CA SER A 102 15.22 26.88 -18.02
C SER A 102 14.88 28.11 -18.83
N VAL A 103 15.14 29.26 -18.23
CA VAL A 103 14.93 30.59 -18.80
C VAL A 103 16.29 31.20 -19.10
N ILE A 104 16.62 31.37 -20.39
CA ILE A 104 17.97 31.73 -20.84
C ILE A 104 17.90 32.90 -21.82
N ASN A 105 18.69 33.95 -21.62
CA ASN A 105 18.74 35.11 -22.51
C ASN A 105 17.34 35.67 -22.81
N VAL A 106 16.61 35.99 -21.74
CA VAL A 106 15.26 36.57 -21.78
C VAL A 106 15.34 37.96 -21.17
N ARG A 107 14.72 38.96 -21.81
CA ARG A 107 14.72 40.34 -21.31
C ARG A 107 14.17 40.44 -19.89
N ASP A 108 13.04 39.80 -19.62
CA ASP A 108 12.38 39.73 -18.31
C ASP A 108 11.90 38.31 -18.00
N GLU A 109 12.22 37.80 -16.82
CA GLU A 109 12.01 36.38 -16.50
C GLU A 109 10.55 35.96 -16.54
N THR A 110 9.64 36.78 -15.99
CA THR A 110 8.21 36.50 -15.94
C THR A 110 7.43 37.80 -15.70
N PHE A 111 6.27 37.93 -16.35
CA PHE A 111 5.26 38.95 -16.05
C PHE A 111 3.90 38.28 -15.87
N LEU A 112 3.58 37.83 -14.65
CA LEU A 112 2.37 37.03 -14.44
C LEU A 112 1.51 37.63 -13.32
N VAL A 113 0.29 38.02 -13.66
CA VAL A 113 -0.73 38.44 -12.69
C VAL A 113 -1.60 37.23 -12.38
N SER A 114 -1.46 36.70 -11.18
CA SER A 114 -2.27 35.57 -10.73
C SER A 114 -2.55 35.64 -9.23
N THR A 115 -3.67 35.04 -8.82
CA THR A 115 -4.02 34.90 -7.40
C THR A 115 -3.09 33.96 -6.64
N LYS A 116 -2.38 33.06 -7.34
CA LYS A 116 -1.38 32.16 -6.74
C LYS A 116 -0.39 31.68 -7.80
N ILE A 117 0.89 31.97 -7.59
CA ILE A 117 2.00 31.51 -8.43
C ILE A 117 3.01 30.80 -7.54
N THR A 118 3.47 29.62 -7.96
CA THR A 118 4.52 28.88 -7.26
C THR A 118 5.66 28.59 -8.23
N PHE A 119 6.88 29.00 -7.88
CA PHE A 119 8.08 28.79 -8.70
C PHE A 119 8.88 27.54 -8.30
N THR A 120 8.26 26.64 -7.55
CA THR A 120 8.88 25.44 -6.98
C THR A 120 7.93 24.26 -7.09
N SER A 121 8.46 23.05 -7.15
CA SER A 121 7.65 21.83 -7.16
C SER A 121 6.73 21.75 -5.93
N PRO A 122 5.52 21.18 -6.05
CA PRO A 122 4.58 21.07 -4.91
C PRO A 122 5.04 20.05 -3.85
N TYR A 123 5.89 19.09 -4.24
CA TYR A 123 6.50 18.08 -3.39
C TYR A 123 8.01 18.05 -3.63
N LYS A 124 8.76 17.47 -2.68
CA LYS A 124 10.17 17.13 -2.94
C LYS A 124 10.21 16.07 -4.03
N LEU A 125 11.14 16.25 -4.96
CA LEU A 125 11.38 15.34 -6.07
C LEU A 125 12.77 14.74 -5.93
N THR A 126 12.90 13.46 -6.25
CA THR A 126 14.19 12.81 -6.48
C THR A 126 14.62 13.05 -7.92
N TYR A 127 15.79 13.62 -8.12
CA TYR A 127 16.35 13.93 -9.44
C TYR A 127 17.83 13.54 -9.46
N ALA A 128 18.42 13.42 -10.65
CA ALA A 128 19.86 13.22 -10.79
C ALA A 128 20.56 14.46 -11.36
N TYR A 129 21.72 14.80 -10.78
CA TYR A 129 22.59 15.88 -11.24
C TYR A 129 24.05 15.38 -11.19
N LYS A 130 24.79 15.59 -12.29
CA LYS A 130 26.17 15.06 -12.46
C LYS A 130 26.30 13.57 -12.11
N GLY A 131 25.28 12.78 -12.48
CA GLY A 131 25.24 11.33 -12.25
C GLY A 131 24.94 10.87 -10.82
N LYS A 132 24.62 11.78 -9.88
CA LYS A 132 24.23 11.46 -8.51
C LYS A 132 22.77 11.79 -8.28
N GLU A 133 22.08 10.97 -7.48
CA GLU A 133 20.69 11.21 -7.08
C GLU A 133 20.61 12.10 -5.83
N PHE A 134 19.69 13.06 -5.87
CA PHE A 134 19.39 13.98 -4.78
C PHE A 134 17.87 14.07 -4.59
N THR A 135 17.41 14.57 -3.44
CA THR A 135 15.97 14.78 -3.18
C THR A 135 15.74 16.12 -2.53
N SER A 136 15.05 17.02 -3.23
CA SER A 136 14.71 18.36 -2.74
C SER A 136 13.49 18.91 -3.45
N TYR A 137 13.02 20.09 -3.04
CA TYR A 137 12.15 20.87 -3.90
C TYR A 137 12.94 21.34 -5.13
N VAL A 138 12.28 21.39 -6.28
CA VAL A 138 12.90 21.78 -7.56
C VAL A 138 12.28 23.09 -8.01
N GLY A 139 13.11 24.12 -8.20
CA GLY A 139 12.74 25.39 -8.82
C GLY A 139 13.15 25.46 -10.28
N ASN A 140 13.43 26.65 -10.80
CA ASN A 140 13.78 26.90 -12.20
C ASN A 140 15.21 27.41 -12.34
N TYR A 141 15.77 27.28 -13.55
CA TYR A 141 17.02 27.93 -13.92
C TYR A 141 16.73 29.30 -14.55
N TRP A 142 17.33 30.36 -14.01
CA TRP A 142 17.08 31.75 -14.42
C TRP A 142 18.26 32.38 -15.19
N GLY A 143 19.13 31.56 -15.77
CA GLY A 143 20.28 32.04 -16.55
C GLY A 143 21.30 32.79 -15.69
N SER A 144 21.93 33.81 -16.27
CA SER A 144 22.94 34.64 -15.59
C SER A 144 22.36 35.66 -14.61
N LYS A 145 21.02 35.74 -14.49
CA LYS A 145 20.34 36.71 -13.62
C LYS A 145 20.22 36.23 -12.18
N ALA A 146 20.20 34.92 -11.96
CA ALA A 146 20.22 34.36 -10.61
C ALA A 146 21.63 34.33 -10.04
N ASN A 147 21.79 34.83 -8.82
CA ASN A 147 22.99 34.62 -8.04
C ASN A 147 22.92 33.24 -7.38
N VAL A 148 23.55 32.25 -8.03
CA VAL A 148 23.50 30.85 -7.58
C VAL A 148 24.71 30.50 -6.71
N THR A 149 24.48 29.69 -5.69
CA THR A 149 25.55 29.08 -4.86
C THR A 149 25.13 27.65 -4.59
N ASP A 150 26.01 26.68 -4.85
CA ASP A 150 25.74 25.23 -4.73
C ASP A 150 26.83 24.60 -3.85
N SER A 151 26.78 24.87 -2.54
CA SER A 151 27.85 24.48 -1.62
C SER A 151 27.83 22.98 -1.32
N ASN A 152 26.65 22.37 -1.35
CA ASN A 152 26.46 20.94 -1.12
C ASN A 152 26.58 20.09 -2.41
N GLY A 153 26.64 20.73 -3.58
CA GLY A 153 26.82 20.07 -4.86
C GLY A 153 25.60 19.28 -5.34
N ASP A 154 24.41 19.56 -4.80
CA ASP A 154 23.17 18.87 -5.16
C ASP A 154 22.54 19.44 -6.45
N GLY A 155 23.03 20.58 -6.93
CA GLY A 155 22.55 21.23 -8.15
C GLY A 155 21.36 22.16 -7.93
N ILE A 156 20.94 22.38 -6.68
CA ILE A 156 19.96 23.40 -6.28
C ILE A 156 20.71 24.51 -5.57
N SER A 157 20.35 25.76 -5.87
CA SER A 157 20.97 26.92 -5.24
C SER A 157 20.59 27.00 -3.77
N ASP A 158 21.59 27.12 -2.89
CA ASP A 158 21.46 27.44 -1.47
C ASP A 158 20.80 28.82 -1.24
N LYS A 159 20.83 29.68 -2.27
CA LYS A 159 20.23 31.01 -2.25
C LYS A 159 18.95 31.05 -3.08
N PRO A 160 17.86 31.63 -2.55
CA PRO A 160 16.66 31.86 -3.33
C PRO A 160 16.89 32.91 -4.42
N HIS A 161 16.13 32.81 -5.50
CA HIS A 161 16.08 33.83 -6.55
C HIS A 161 14.79 34.63 -6.41
N SER A 162 14.92 35.94 -6.22
CA SER A 162 13.77 36.84 -6.09
C SER A 162 13.77 37.89 -7.18
N PHE A 163 12.59 38.17 -7.73
CA PHE A 163 12.37 39.22 -8.70
C PHE A 163 11.03 39.90 -8.43
N LEU A 164 10.87 41.11 -8.97
CA LEU A 164 9.62 41.86 -8.86
C LEU A 164 8.72 41.48 -10.04
N LEU A 165 7.51 41.03 -9.75
CA LEU A 165 6.42 41.06 -10.71
C LEU A 165 5.76 42.43 -10.60
N ILE A 166 5.59 43.12 -11.72
CA ILE A 166 4.93 44.43 -11.77
C ILE A 166 3.60 44.28 -12.53
N PRO A 167 2.60 43.59 -11.97
CA PRO A 167 1.33 43.32 -12.64
C PRO A 167 0.52 44.60 -12.97
N SER A 168 0.80 45.70 -12.26
CA SER A 168 0.19 47.03 -12.37
C SER A 168 1.07 48.06 -11.62
N ASN A 169 0.51 49.13 -11.08
CA ASN A 169 1.24 50.14 -10.27
C ASN A 169 1.78 49.61 -8.92
N VAL A 170 1.61 48.31 -8.60
CA VAL A 170 2.11 47.68 -7.38
C VAL A 170 3.08 46.56 -7.73
N ALA A 171 4.35 46.72 -7.37
CA ALA A 171 5.35 45.67 -7.51
C ALA A 171 5.19 44.63 -6.39
N THR A 172 5.05 43.37 -6.76
CA THR A 172 5.02 42.24 -5.82
C THR A 172 6.32 41.45 -5.93
N LYS A 173 7.03 41.28 -4.83
CA LYS A 173 8.21 40.41 -4.79
C LYS A 173 7.77 38.95 -4.81
N VAL A 174 8.20 38.21 -5.82
CA VAL A 174 8.08 36.75 -5.88
C VAL A 174 9.43 36.10 -5.68
N THR A 175 9.43 34.82 -5.34
CA THR A 175 10.66 34.11 -5.01
C THR A 175 10.58 32.65 -5.40
N ASP A 176 11.55 32.22 -6.19
CA ASP A 176 11.93 30.82 -6.34
C ASP A 176 12.90 30.47 -5.22
N LYS A 177 12.48 29.57 -4.32
CA LYS A 177 13.28 29.19 -3.14
C LYS A 177 14.33 28.12 -3.44
N TYR A 178 14.20 27.43 -4.57
CA TYR A 178 15.06 26.31 -4.93
C TYR A 178 15.54 26.43 -6.38
N PRO A 179 16.15 27.56 -6.80
CA PRO A 179 16.59 27.72 -8.18
C PRO A 179 17.56 26.61 -8.58
N LEU A 180 17.49 26.16 -9.83
CA LEU A 180 18.51 25.28 -10.39
C LEU A 180 19.81 26.08 -10.60
N VAL A 181 20.97 25.46 -10.39
CA VAL A 181 22.27 26.12 -10.64
C VAL A 181 22.77 25.97 -12.09
N ARG A 182 22.19 25.04 -12.84
CA ARG A 182 22.43 24.79 -14.27
C ARG A 182 21.09 24.67 -15.02
N PRO A 183 21.09 24.76 -16.36
CA PRO A 183 19.91 24.43 -17.14
C PRO A 183 19.37 23.03 -16.81
N HIS A 184 18.06 22.87 -16.77
CA HIS A 184 17.37 21.63 -16.41
C HIS A 184 17.75 20.44 -17.30
N THR A 185 18.26 20.70 -18.51
CA THR A 185 18.77 19.69 -19.43
C THR A 185 20.04 18.98 -18.92
N GLU A 186 20.71 19.51 -17.91
CA GLU A 186 21.81 18.84 -17.20
C GLU A 186 21.33 17.96 -16.02
N TYR A 187 20.03 17.87 -15.82
CA TYR A 187 19.39 17.11 -14.76
C TYR A 187 18.55 16.00 -15.37
N VAL A 188 18.45 14.88 -14.65
CA VAL A 188 17.41 13.87 -14.90
C VAL A 188 16.26 14.17 -13.94
N LEU A 189 15.33 14.99 -14.42
CA LEU A 189 14.11 15.32 -13.68
C LEU A 189 13.05 14.21 -13.84
N PRO A 190 12.14 14.02 -12.86
CA PRO A 190 11.07 13.03 -13.01
C PRO A 190 10.14 13.34 -14.19
N PRO A 191 9.61 12.33 -14.87
CA PRO A 191 8.67 12.51 -15.97
C PRO A 191 7.28 13.01 -15.49
N LEU A 192 6.39 13.40 -16.40
CA LEU A 192 4.98 13.68 -16.08
C LEU A 192 3.99 12.60 -16.51
N PHE A 193 4.27 11.88 -17.59
CA PHE A 193 3.31 10.98 -18.23
C PHE A 193 3.81 9.52 -18.32
N GLU A 194 4.73 9.13 -17.44
CA GLU A 194 5.14 7.74 -17.33
C GLU A 194 4.09 6.90 -16.59
N LEU A 195 3.93 5.66 -17.06
CA LEU A 195 3.04 4.68 -16.45
C LEU A 195 3.46 4.39 -15.00
N PRO A 196 2.49 4.12 -14.09
CA PRO A 196 2.83 3.69 -12.75
C PRO A 196 3.61 2.36 -12.79
N ARG A 197 4.61 2.23 -11.92
CA ARG A 197 5.25 0.93 -11.70
C ARG A 197 4.34 0.11 -10.80
N VAL A 198 4.04 -1.11 -11.22
CA VAL A 198 3.21 -2.03 -10.45
C VAL A 198 4.01 -3.28 -10.12
N LYS A 199 4.21 -3.52 -8.82
CA LYS A 199 4.92 -4.69 -8.29
C LYS A 199 3.96 -5.56 -7.49
N LEU A 200 3.88 -6.84 -7.82
CA LEU A 200 3.14 -7.81 -7.02
C LEU A 200 3.92 -8.11 -5.73
N LEU A 201 3.26 -8.00 -4.58
CA LEU A 201 3.86 -8.29 -3.27
C LEU A 201 3.55 -9.71 -2.80
N THR A 202 2.37 -10.23 -3.15
CA THR A 202 2.01 -11.63 -2.89
C THR A 202 2.75 -12.56 -3.85
N LYS A 203 3.67 -13.36 -3.31
CA LYS A 203 4.31 -14.46 -4.06
C LYS A 203 3.44 -15.71 -4.01
N ASP A 204 3.63 -16.59 -4.98
CA ASP A 204 3.05 -17.94 -5.02
C ASP A 204 1.56 -17.96 -4.66
N ILE A 205 0.74 -17.41 -5.56
CA ILE A 205 -0.71 -17.26 -5.36
C ILE A 205 -1.39 -18.61 -5.58
N GLU A 206 -1.18 -19.52 -4.63
CA GLU A 206 -1.94 -20.75 -4.48
C GLU A 206 -3.12 -20.52 -3.53
N VAL A 207 -4.27 -21.04 -3.93
CA VAL A 207 -5.54 -20.87 -3.23
C VAL A 207 -6.43 -22.10 -3.40
N TYR A 208 -7.01 -22.58 -2.31
CA TYR A 208 -7.94 -23.71 -2.34
C TYR A 208 -9.31 -23.29 -2.87
N ALA A 209 -9.95 -24.16 -3.64
CA ALA A 209 -11.35 -24.00 -4.03
C ALA A 209 -12.26 -23.90 -2.80
N GLY A 210 -13.16 -22.90 -2.78
CA GLY A 210 -14.01 -22.60 -1.63
C GLY A 210 -13.37 -21.70 -0.58
N SER A 211 -12.25 -21.05 -0.89
CA SER A 211 -11.51 -20.17 0.03
C SER A 211 -11.30 -18.77 -0.54
N ASN A 212 -10.83 -17.87 0.34
CA ASN A 212 -10.46 -16.50 -0.03
C ASN A 212 -8.94 -16.33 0.02
N LYS A 213 -8.41 -15.48 -0.87
CA LYS A 213 -7.00 -15.10 -0.87
C LYS A 213 -6.86 -13.59 -1.06
N THR A 214 -6.01 -12.97 -0.26
CA THR A 214 -5.65 -11.56 -0.43
C THR A 214 -4.41 -11.45 -1.33
N ILE A 215 -4.53 -10.65 -2.39
CA ILE A 215 -3.46 -10.28 -3.30
C ILE A 215 -3.11 -8.82 -3.05
N SER A 216 -1.83 -8.57 -2.78
CA SER A 216 -1.29 -7.24 -2.51
C SER A 216 -0.40 -6.79 -3.66
N MET A 217 -0.59 -5.56 -4.12
CA MET A 217 0.22 -4.91 -5.14
C MET A 217 0.72 -3.57 -4.63
N LEU A 218 1.98 -3.25 -4.94
CA LEU A 218 2.54 -1.93 -4.75
C LEU A 218 2.38 -1.15 -6.06
N ILE A 219 1.76 0.02 -5.98
CA ILE A 219 1.56 0.95 -7.10
C ILE A 219 2.40 2.19 -6.82
N THR A 220 3.41 2.43 -7.65
CA THR A 220 4.35 3.53 -7.52
C THR A 220 4.08 4.58 -8.59
N ASN A 221 3.83 5.82 -8.16
CA ASN A 221 3.83 6.96 -9.06
C ASN A 221 5.27 7.39 -9.29
N VAL A 222 5.77 7.35 -10.53
CA VAL A 222 7.14 7.77 -10.86
C VAL A 222 7.24 9.22 -11.31
N ASN A 223 6.10 9.92 -11.42
CA ASN A 223 5.99 11.22 -12.04
C ASN A 223 6.24 12.37 -11.05
N ALA A 224 6.52 13.57 -11.58
CA ALA A 224 6.76 14.79 -10.81
C ALA A 224 5.50 15.40 -10.17
N LEU A 225 4.31 14.95 -10.59
CA LEU A 225 3.02 15.40 -10.04
C LEU A 225 2.26 14.24 -9.39
N GLU A 226 1.37 14.58 -8.47
CA GLU A 226 0.43 13.62 -7.90
C GLU A 226 -0.42 13.00 -9.01
N LYS A 227 -0.58 11.69 -8.97
CA LYS A 227 -1.38 10.94 -9.93
C LYS A 227 -2.59 10.31 -9.28
N LYS A 228 -3.73 10.38 -9.96
CA LYS A 228 -4.97 9.70 -9.56
C LYS A 228 -5.14 8.46 -10.44
N TYR A 229 -5.25 7.29 -9.82
CA TYR A 229 -5.40 6.03 -10.54
C TYR A 229 -6.76 5.39 -10.27
N ALA A 230 -7.45 4.99 -11.35
CA ALA A 230 -8.56 4.05 -11.29
C ALA A 230 -8.06 2.61 -11.43
N ILE A 231 -8.32 1.80 -10.44
CA ILE A 231 -7.97 0.37 -10.43
C ILE A 231 -9.23 -0.44 -10.68
N ARG A 232 -9.15 -1.39 -11.61
CA ARG A 232 -10.21 -2.35 -11.90
C ARG A 232 -9.65 -3.76 -12.01
N ILE A 233 -10.27 -4.69 -11.30
CA ILE A 233 -9.92 -6.11 -11.36
C ILE A 233 -10.92 -6.83 -12.25
N ARG A 234 -10.41 -7.68 -13.15
CA ARG A 234 -11.20 -8.59 -13.97
C ARG A 234 -10.75 -10.02 -13.70
N ALA A 235 -11.63 -10.80 -13.06
CA ALA A 235 -11.45 -12.22 -12.88
C ALA A 235 -11.82 -13.00 -14.15
N PRO A 236 -11.19 -14.17 -14.37
CA PRO A 236 -11.65 -15.12 -15.38
C PRO A 236 -13.00 -15.73 -14.99
N GLN A 237 -13.69 -16.36 -15.94
CA GLN A 237 -14.95 -17.06 -15.66
C GLN A 237 -14.77 -18.06 -14.51
N GLY A 238 -15.69 -18.02 -13.54
CA GLY A 238 -15.70 -18.91 -12.39
C GLY A 238 -14.89 -18.43 -11.18
N ILE A 239 -14.09 -17.36 -11.25
CA ILE A 239 -13.50 -16.73 -10.06
C ILE A 239 -14.25 -15.43 -9.77
N ASN A 240 -14.69 -15.25 -8.52
CA ASN A 240 -15.30 -13.99 -8.09
C ASN A 240 -14.20 -13.09 -7.52
N ALA A 241 -13.76 -12.12 -8.32
CA ALA A 241 -12.98 -11.00 -7.83
C ALA A 241 -13.57 -9.70 -8.35
N TYR A 242 -14.00 -8.85 -7.42
CA TYR A 242 -14.39 -7.48 -7.73
C TYR A 242 -13.52 -6.53 -6.92
N GLY A 243 -12.72 -5.75 -7.63
CA GLY A 243 -11.94 -4.66 -7.05
C GLY A 243 -12.11 -3.43 -7.94
N LYS A 244 -12.68 -2.37 -7.37
CA LYS A 244 -12.72 -1.04 -7.96
C LYS A 244 -12.22 -0.05 -6.92
N ALA A 245 -11.20 0.73 -7.26
CA ALA A 245 -10.66 1.75 -6.36
C ALA A 245 -10.24 2.98 -7.15
N LEU A 246 -10.30 4.12 -6.48
CA LEU A 246 -9.69 5.38 -6.90
C LEU A 246 -8.66 5.73 -5.83
N ILE A 247 -7.39 5.84 -6.23
CA ILE A 247 -6.30 6.18 -5.33
C ILE A 247 -5.57 7.42 -5.84
N SER A 248 -5.09 8.26 -4.94
CA SER A 248 -4.13 9.33 -5.25
C SER A 248 -2.76 8.92 -4.71
N VAL A 249 -1.72 9.09 -5.52
CA VAL A 249 -0.34 8.74 -5.15
C VAL A 249 0.53 9.95 -5.44
N ARG A 250 1.20 10.47 -4.39
CA ARG A 250 2.12 11.60 -4.48
C ARG A 250 3.30 11.29 -5.42
N PRO A 251 4.01 12.33 -5.92
CA PRO A 251 5.19 12.14 -6.75
C PRO A 251 6.19 11.18 -6.12
N GLN A 252 6.65 10.21 -6.90
CA GLN A 252 7.75 9.29 -6.53
C GLN A 252 7.48 8.44 -5.27
N GLU A 253 6.23 8.39 -4.81
CA GLU A 253 5.78 7.57 -3.69
C GLU A 253 5.07 6.29 -4.17
N SER A 254 4.83 5.37 -3.23
CA SER A 254 4.15 4.10 -3.49
C SER A 254 3.00 3.87 -2.52
N LEU A 255 1.92 3.26 -3.01
CA LEU A 255 0.78 2.85 -2.22
C LEU A 255 0.49 1.36 -2.41
N THR A 256 0.21 0.66 -1.32
CA THR A 256 -0.18 -0.75 -1.36
C THR A 256 -1.68 -0.87 -1.56
N TYR A 257 -2.09 -1.58 -2.60
CA TYR A 257 -3.47 -1.93 -2.87
C TYR A 257 -3.71 -3.43 -2.64
N ASN A 258 -4.69 -3.75 -1.81
CA ASN A 258 -5.06 -5.12 -1.46
C ASN A 258 -6.39 -5.49 -2.10
N ILE A 259 -6.45 -6.70 -2.68
CA ILE A 259 -7.65 -7.26 -3.31
C ILE A 259 -7.90 -8.63 -2.71
N THR A 260 -9.10 -8.87 -2.21
CA THR A 260 -9.51 -10.22 -1.82
C THR A 260 -10.20 -10.89 -2.99
N ILE A 261 -9.71 -12.05 -3.39
CA ILE A 261 -10.37 -12.94 -4.35
C ILE A 261 -11.12 -14.04 -3.59
N THR A 262 -12.29 -14.41 -4.10
CA THR A 262 -13.05 -15.56 -3.62
C THR A 262 -13.09 -16.60 -4.71
N VAL A 263 -12.56 -17.78 -4.38
CA VAL A 263 -12.54 -18.93 -5.28
C VAL A 263 -13.71 -19.82 -4.89
N PRO A 264 -14.75 -19.98 -5.74
CA PRO A 264 -15.93 -20.75 -5.36
C PRO A 264 -15.63 -22.25 -5.27
N ARG A 265 -16.48 -22.96 -4.52
CA ARG A 265 -16.47 -24.43 -4.52
C ARG A 265 -16.89 -24.94 -5.89
N GLY A 266 -16.27 -26.03 -6.36
CA GLY A 266 -16.57 -26.66 -7.65
C GLY A 266 -15.83 -26.07 -8.86
N ILE A 267 -15.02 -25.02 -8.68
CA ILE A 267 -14.09 -24.57 -9.72
C ILE A 267 -13.08 -25.69 -10.00
N LYS A 268 -12.68 -25.85 -11.27
CA LYS A 268 -11.67 -26.85 -11.62
C LYS A 268 -10.30 -26.44 -11.10
N GLU A 269 -9.56 -27.41 -10.60
CA GLU A 269 -8.12 -27.26 -10.35
C GLU A 269 -7.41 -26.79 -11.62
N GLY A 270 -6.46 -25.85 -11.48
CA GLY A 270 -5.73 -25.33 -12.63
C GLY A 270 -5.18 -23.91 -12.43
N SER A 271 -4.64 -23.36 -13.52
CA SER A 271 -4.10 -22.00 -13.55
C SER A 271 -5.13 -21.02 -14.13
N TYR A 272 -5.30 -19.90 -13.45
CA TYR A 272 -6.24 -18.85 -13.79
C TYR A 272 -5.52 -17.51 -13.86
N LEU A 273 -5.94 -16.63 -14.78
CA LEU A 273 -5.31 -15.32 -14.99
C LEU A 273 -6.24 -14.19 -14.57
N LEU A 274 -5.90 -13.52 -13.47
CA LEU A 274 -6.55 -12.29 -13.04
C LEU A 274 -5.91 -11.10 -13.77
N LYS A 275 -6.73 -10.15 -14.23
CA LYS A 275 -6.21 -8.91 -14.84
C LYS A 275 -6.45 -7.72 -13.90
N ALA A 276 -5.38 -7.11 -13.43
CA ALA A 276 -5.42 -5.82 -12.76
C ALA A 276 -5.20 -4.72 -13.79
N ILE A 277 -6.20 -3.87 -13.99
CA ILE A 277 -6.19 -2.75 -14.93
C ILE A 277 -6.06 -1.48 -14.10
N ILE A 278 -4.98 -0.72 -14.30
CA ILE A 278 -4.71 0.53 -13.61
C ILE A 278 -4.70 1.63 -14.68
N ARG A 279 -5.62 2.59 -14.56
CA ARG A 279 -5.77 3.73 -15.47
C ARG A 279 -5.37 5.01 -14.75
N ASP A 280 -4.50 5.81 -15.37
CA ASP A 280 -4.21 7.19 -14.94
C ASP A 280 -5.40 8.10 -15.32
N LEU A 281 -5.80 8.95 -14.38
CA LEU A 281 -6.91 9.90 -14.50
C LEU A 281 -6.45 11.37 -14.49
N THR A 282 -5.14 11.62 -14.46
CA THR A 282 -4.61 12.99 -14.62
C THR A 282 -4.70 13.46 -16.07
N PRO A 283 -4.47 14.76 -16.37
CA PRO A 283 -4.60 15.26 -17.73
C PRO A 283 -3.78 14.45 -18.74
N ILE A 284 -4.24 14.50 -19.98
CA ILE A 284 -3.95 13.53 -21.04
C ILE A 284 -2.45 13.48 -21.40
N PRO A 285 -1.90 12.32 -21.80
CA PRO A 285 -2.59 11.07 -22.17
C PRO A 285 -3.16 10.27 -20.99
N ASN A 286 -4.43 9.86 -21.13
CA ASN A 286 -5.01 8.84 -20.27
C ASN A 286 -4.33 7.50 -20.57
N THR A 287 -3.38 7.12 -19.73
CA THR A 287 -2.63 5.86 -19.91
C THR A 287 -3.25 4.74 -19.09
N THR A 288 -3.11 3.50 -19.56
CA THR A 288 -3.60 2.31 -18.85
C THR A 288 -2.55 1.21 -18.89
N ILE A 289 -2.23 0.65 -17.72
CA ILE A 289 -1.41 -0.54 -17.61
C ILE A 289 -2.29 -1.72 -17.16
N THR A 290 -2.09 -2.87 -17.80
CA THR A 290 -2.71 -4.13 -17.38
C THR A 290 -1.63 -5.07 -16.87
N LYS A 291 -1.79 -5.56 -15.64
CA LYS A 291 -0.97 -6.62 -15.06
C LYS A 291 -1.77 -7.91 -14.98
N THR A 292 -1.24 -8.95 -15.60
CA THR A 292 -1.79 -10.30 -15.49
C THR A 292 -1.16 -10.98 -14.28
N ILE A 293 -2.00 -11.55 -13.43
CA ILE A 293 -1.61 -12.19 -12.17
C ILE A 293 -2.05 -13.65 -12.25
N PRO A 294 -1.10 -14.60 -12.36
CA PRO A 294 -1.40 -16.02 -12.36
C PRO A 294 -1.81 -16.47 -10.95
N ILE A 295 -2.89 -17.22 -10.88
CA ILE A 295 -3.44 -17.83 -9.66
C ILE A 295 -3.50 -19.33 -9.91
N LYS A 296 -2.92 -20.12 -9.02
CA LYS A 296 -3.04 -21.57 -9.05
C LYS A 296 -4.13 -21.99 -8.07
N VAL A 297 -5.22 -22.50 -8.62
CA VAL A 297 -6.33 -23.03 -7.84
C VAL A 297 -6.10 -24.52 -7.62
N ILE A 298 -6.12 -24.92 -6.35
CA ILE A 298 -6.01 -26.31 -5.92
C ILE A 298 -7.33 -26.78 -5.34
N VAL A 299 -7.68 -28.05 -5.56
CA VAL A 299 -8.89 -28.67 -5.02
C VAL A 299 -8.44 -29.72 -4.02
N ASP A 300 -8.90 -29.58 -2.79
CA ASP A 300 -8.65 -30.58 -1.75
C ASP A 300 -9.53 -31.81 -1.96
N LYS A 301 -8.90 -32.99 -1.95
CA LYS A 301 -9.53 -34.29 -2.20
C LYS A 301 -9.20 -35.32 -1.12
N GLU A 302 -8.33 -34.99 -0.18
CA GLU A 302 -7.91 -35.92 0.86
C GLU A 302 -8.89 -35.82 2.04
N PRO A 303 -9.44 -36.95 2.54
CA PRO A 303 -10.26 -36.91 3.75
C PRO A 303 -9.40 -36.70 5.00
N PRO A 304 -9.98 -36.08 6.06
CA PRO A 304 -9.26 -35.81 7.29
C PRO A 304 -8.84 -37.11 7.98
N ARG A 305 -7.63 -37.14 8.54
CA ARG A 305 -7.09 -38.31 9.25
C ARG A 305 -7.49 -38.27 10.72
N ILE A 306 -8.20 -39.29 11.19
CA ILE A 306 -8.61 -39.44 12.60
C ILE A 306 -7.68 -40.44 13.30
N LYS A 307 -7.02 -39.99 14.37
CA LYS A 307 -6.32 -40.84 15.34
C LYS A 307 -7.09 -40.82 16.65
N ALA A 308 -7.57 -41.98 17.10
CA ALA A 308 -8.33 -42.12 18.34
C ALA A 308 -7.70 -43.18 19.24
N ASN A 309 -7.58 -42.87 20.53
CA ASN A 309 -7.19 -43.80 21.57
C ASN A 309 -8.34 -43.91 22.57
N VAL A 310 -8.82 -45.12 22.82
CA VAL A 310 -9.99 -45.42 23.64
C VAL A 310 -9.58 -46.37 24.75
N SER A 311 -9.80 -45.97 26.00
CA SER A 311 -9.58 -46.83 27.17
C SER A 311 -10.80 -46.85 28.08
N VAL A 312 -11.01 -47.96 28.78
CA VAL A 312 -12.13 -48.16 29.70
C VAL A 312 -11.58 -48.53 31.07
N SER A 313 -12.02 -47.82 32.11
CA SER A 313 -11.73 -48.17 33.49
C SER A 313 -12.91 -47.78 34.39
N ASN A 314 -13.37 -48.67 35.28
CA ASN A 314 -14.40 -48.38 36.29
C ASN A 314 -15.63 -47.63 35.71
N ASN A 315 -16.30 -48.24 34.71
CA ASN A 315 -17.46 -47.66 34.00
C ASN A 315 -17.22 -46.32 33.29
N THR A 316 -15.96 -45.88 33.17
CA THR A 316 -15.59 -44.63 32.51
C THR A 316 -14.81 -44.94 31.24
N LEU A 317 -15.35 -44.50 30.10
CA LEU A 317 -14.63 -44.47 28.83
C LEU A 317 -13.82 -43.17 28.75
N THR A 318 -12.52 -43.28 28.51
CA THR A 318 -11.65 -42.15 28.17
C THR A 318 -11.34 -42.21 26.68
N LEU A 319 -11.77 -41.18 25.96
CA LEU A 319 -11.46 -40.97 24.56
C LEU A 319 -10.42 -39.85 24.43
N GLN A 320 -9.32 -40.14 23.76
CA GLN A 320 -8.37 -39.15 23.26
C GLN A 320 -8.38 -39.16 21.74
N TRP A 321 -8.44 -37.99 21.11
CA TRP A 321 -8.45 -37.89 19.64
C TRP A 321 -7.53 -36.78 19.13
N LEU A 322 -7.10 -36.98 17.89
CA LEU A 322 -6.41 -36.01 17.05
C LEU A 322 -6.91 -36.18 15.62
N VAL A 323 -7.46 -35.11 15.05
CA VAL A 323 -7.89 -35.01 13.66
C VAL A 323 -7.00 -34.00 12.94
N SER A 324 -6.48 -34.39 11.79
CA SER A 324 -5.55 -33.58 10.99
C SER A 324 -5.88 -33.69 9.50
N ASP A 325 -5.62 -32.64 8.74
CA ASP A 325 -5.90 -32.56 7.31
C ASP A 325 -4.86 -31.68 6.58
N ASN A 326 -4.65 -31.90 5.29
CA ASN A 326 -3.70 -31.17 4.43
C ASN A 326 -4.15 -29.72 4.14
N TRP A 327 -5.45 -29.45 4.06
CA TRP A 327 -5.97 -28.09 3.93
C TRP A 327 -6.49 -27.55 5.26
N GLY A 328 -7.21 -28.37 6.02
CA GLY A 328 -7.62 -28.03 7.38
C GLY A 328 -8.93 -28.66 7.78
N VAL A 329 -9.12 -28.83 9.09
CA VAL A 329 -10.32 -29.46 9.66
C VAL A 329 -11.40 -28.41 9.89
N LYS A 330 -12.60 -28.62 9.35
CA LYS A 330 -13.73 -27.71 9.49
C LYS A 330 -14.58 -28.04 10.72
N ARG A 331 -14.91 -29.32 10.92
CA ARG A 331 -15.77 -29.76 12.03
C ARG A 331 -15.39 -31.16 12.50
N VAL A 332 -15.40 -31.38 13.82
CA VAL A 332 -15.27 -32.71 14.42
C VAL A 332 -16.43 -32.94 15.36
N THR A 333 -17.00 -34.13 15.30
CA THR A 333 -18.17 -34.54 16.06
C THR A 333 -17.93 -35.91 16.67
N VAL A 334 -18.07 -36.01 17.99
CA VAL A 334 -18.05 -37.28 18.72
C VAL A 334 -19.49 -37.69 19.00
N ILE A 335 -19.83 -38.93 18.68
CA ILE A 335 -21.16 -39.51 18.88
C ILE A 335 -21.00 -40.73 19.79
N ILE A 336 -21.80 -40.80 20.86
CA ILE A 336 -21.87 -41.97 21.73
C ILE A 336 -23.34 -42.26 22.07
N ASP A 337 -23.81 -43.49 21.83
CA ASP A 337 -25.22 -43.89 22.03
C ASP A 337 -26.25 -42.91 21.44
N ASN A 338 -25.97 -42.40 20.23
CA ASN A 338 -26.73 -41.36 19.52
C ASN A 338 -26.65 -39.93 20.10
N GLU A 339 -25.99 -39.70 21.24
CA GLU A 339 -25.69 -38.34 21.70
C GLU A 339 -24.53 -37.74 20.91
N THR A 340 -24.69 -36.51 20.43
CA THR A 340 -23.75 -35.85 19.52
C THR A 340 -23.08 -34.66 20.19
N LEU A 341 -21.75 -34.60 20.15
CA LEU A 341 -20.94 -33.52 20.72
C LEU A 341 -20.01 -32.91 19.67
N SER A 342 -20.14 -31.61 19.40
CA SER A 342 -19.18 -30.86 18.59
C SER A 342 -17.92 -30.57 19.41
N VAL A 343 -16.76 -30.92 18.88
CA VAL A 343 -15.47 -30.80 19.57
C VAL A 343 -14.40 -30.16 18.70
N GLY A 344 -13.29 -29.73 19.32
CA GLY A 344 -12.10 -29.29 18.59
C GLY A 344 -11.36 -30.44 17.90
N SER A 345 -10.39 -30.10 17.04
CA SER A 345 -9.60 -31.09 16.27
C SER A 345 -8.70 -31.99 17.13
N LYS A 346 -8.47 -31.64 18.40
CA LYS A 346 -7.78 -32.48 19.37
C LYS A 346 -8.43 -32.38 20.73
N GLY A 347 -8.39 -33.44 21.51
CA GLY A 347 -8.90 -33.39 22.88
C GLY A 347 -8.90 -34.72 23.60
N ILE A 348 -9.33 -34.66 24.85
CA ILE A 348 -9.58 -35.80 25.72
C ILE A 348 -10.95 -35.59 26.37
N LYS A 349 -11.79 -36.62 26.37
CA LYS A 349 -13.12 -36.59 26.99
C LYS A 349 -13.37 -37.90 27.73
N ARG A 350 -14.05 -37.79 28.88
CA ARG A 350 -14.47 -38.92 29.68
C ARG A 350 -15.99 -39.03 29.65
N PHE A 351 -16.48 -40.26 29.52
CA PHE A 351 -17.90 -40.60 29.50
C PHE A 351 -18.16 -41.67 30.56
N THR A 352 -19.12 -41.43 31.44
CA THR A 352 -19.60 -42.45 32.38
C THR A 352 -20.78 -43.15 31.73
N LEU A 353 -20.62 -44.43 31.44
CA LEU A 353 -21.60 -45.21 30.67
C LEU A 353 -22.14 -46.35 31.53
N ARG A 354 -23.37 -46.78 31.22
CA ARG A 354 -23.98 -47.94 31.89
C ARG A 354 -23.26 -49.23 31.46
N PRO A 355 -23.35 -50.34 32.21
CA PRO A 355 -22.87 -51.61 31.71
C PRO A 355 -23.62 -52.04 30.46
N GLY A 356 -22.90 -52.46 29.43
CA GLY A 356 -23.47 -52.77 28.11
C GLY A 356 -22.50 -52.47 26.96
N LYS A 357 -22.98 -52.70 25.74
CA LYS A 357 -22.27 -52.35 24.50
C LYS A 357 -22.65 -50.95 24.08
N HIS A 358 -21.65 -50.13 23.81
CA HIS A 358 -21.76 -48.74 23.40
C HIS A 358 -21.04 -48.56 22.07
N GLU A 359 -21.63 -47.79 21.16
CA GLU A 359 -21.00 -47.42 19.91
C GLU A 359 -20.42 -46.01 20.03
N LEU A 360 -19.10 -45.91 19.91
CA LEU A 360 -18.40 -44.64 19.80
C LEU A 360 -18.11 -44.37 18.33
N VAL A 361 -18.54 -43.20 17.83
CA VAL A 361 -18.26 -42.73 16.48
C VAL A 361 -17.61 -41.34 16.53
N ILE A 362 -16.55 -41.12 15.76
CA ILE A 362 -16.00 -39.79 15.51
C ILE A 362 -16.19 -39.50 14.03
N ARG A 363 -16.91 -38.42 13.71
CA ARG A 363 -17.04 -37.89 12.35
C ARG A 363 -16.22 -36.60 12.23
N ALA A 364 -15.46 -36.48 11.16
CA ALA A 364 -14.73 -35.26 10.83
C ALA A 364 -15.06 -34.82 9.40
N GLU A 365 -15.22 -33.52 9.21
CA GLU A 365 -15.32 -32.82 7.91
C GLU A 365 -14.15 -31.85 7.80
N ASP A 366 -13.44 -31.85 6.68
CA ASP A 366 -12.40 -30.86 6.36
C ASP A 366 -12.99 -29.58 5.71
N LEU A 367 -12.12 -28.61 5.37
CA LEU A 367 -12.52 -27.38 4.68
C LEU A 367 -12.94 -27.66 3.21
N GLY A 368 -12.38 -28.71 2.61
CA GLY A 368 -12.71 -29.30 1.30
C GLY A 368 -14.12 -29.88 1.20
N GLY A 369 -14.71 -30.23 2.34
CA GLY A 369 -15.95 -30.99 2.44
C GLY A 369 -15.76 -32.50 2.38
N ASN A 370 -14.53 -33.03 2.40
CA ASN A 370 -14.31 -34.46 2.53
C ASN A 370 -14.53 -34.88 3.99
N ASN A 371 -14.95 -36.13 4.17
CA ASN A 371 -15.36 -36.64 5.47
C ASN A 371 -14.58 -37.90 5.84
N ALA A 372 -14.32 -38.07 7.14
CA ALA A 372 -13.81 -39.32 7.69
C ALA A 372 -14.63 -39.74 8.89
N THR A 373 -14.72 -41.05 9.10
CA THR A 373 -15.42 -41.64 10.24
C THR A 373 -14.53 -42.68 10.90
N PHE A 374 -14.41 -42.61 12.22
CA PHE A 374 -13.86 -43.67 13.06
C PHE A 374 -15.00 -44.23 13.91
N SER A 375 -15.15 -45.54 13.94
CA SER A 375 -16.13 -46.21 14.80
C SER A 375 -15.47 -47.28 15.65
N LYS A 376 -15.85 -47.36 16.92
CA LYS A 376 -15.37 -48.38 17.85
C LYS A 376 -16.51 -48.83 18.77
N LEU A 377 -16.77 -50.13 18.77
CA LEU A 377 -17.63 -50.75 19.79
C LEU A 377 -16.83 -50.89 21.09
N VAL A 378 -17.45 -50.45 22.18
CA VAL A 378 -16.88 -50.52 23.52
C VAL A 378 -17.86 -51.25 24.43
N GLU A 379 -17.37 -52.24 25.16
CA GLU A 379 -18.16 -52.97 26.14
C GLU A 379 -17.77 -52.54 27.55
N ILE A 380 -18.75 -52.05 28.31
CA ILE A 380 -18.61 -51.73 29.72
C ILE A 380 -19.10 -52.93 30.51
N VAL A 381 -18.18 -53.66 31.12
CA VAL A 381 -18.51 -54.82 31.96
C VAL A 381 -19.07 -54.36 33.30
N LYS A 382 -20.06 -55.09 33.83
CA LYS A 382 -20.54 -54.86 35.21
C LYS A 382 -19.35 -55.02 36.17
N PRO A 383 -19.19 -54.14 37.17
CA PRO A 383 -18.17 -54.33 38.17
C PRO A 383 -18.42 -55.66 38.89
N THR A 384 -17.51 -56.62 38.72
CA THR A 384 -17.51 -57.85 39.50
C THR A 384 -17.27 -57.44 40.96
N PRO A 385 -18.12 -57.87 41.92
CA PRO A 385 -17.89 -57.55 43.32
C PRO A 385 -16.49 -58.05 43.71
N LYS A 386 -15.62 -57.11 44.05
CA LYS A 386 -14.28 -57.41 44.58
C LYS A 386 -14.49 -58.17 45.89
N PRO A 387 -13.79 -59.30 46.15
CA PRO A 387 -13.96 -60.02 47.40
C PRO A 387 -13.57 -59.10 48.57
N THR A 388 -14.49 -58.92 49.51
CA THR A 388 -14.25 -58.25 50.78
C THR A 388 -13.16 -59.02 51.52
N ARG A 389 -11.95 -58.45 51.60
CA ARG A 389 -10.88 -59.01 52.42
C ARG A 389 -11.08 -58.51 53.85
N THR A 390 -11.53 -59.40 54.72
CA THR A 390 -11.59 -59.21 56.18
C THR A 390 -10.19 -58.85 56.68
N VAL A 391 -10.06 -57.68 57.30
CA VAL A 391 -8.86 -57.27 58.01
C VAL A 391 -8.82 -58.05 59.32
N ILE A 392 -7.83 -58.92 59.47
CA ILE A 392 -7.45 -59.47 60.78
C ILE A 392 -6.18 -58.75 61.19
N THR A 393 -6.33 -57.89 62.19
CA THR A 393 -5.26 -57.20 62.91
C THR A 393 -4.45 -58.23 63.69
N THR A 394 -3.13 -58.27 63.49
CA THR A 394 -2.22 -58.97 64.41
C THR A 394 -1.21 -57.95 64.92
N ILE A 395 -1.27 -57.72 66.23
CA ILE A 395 -0.35 -56.87 67.00
C ILE A 395 0.86 -57.74 67.32
N THR A 396 2.08 -57.28 67.01
CA THR A 396 3.29 -57.83 67.65
C THR A 396 4.30 -56.73 67.90
N THR A 397 4.62 -56.61 69.19
CA THR A 397 5.54 -55.68 69.84
C THR A 397 6.98 -56.19 69.72
N SER A 398 7.94 -55.32 69.39
CA SER A 398 9.36 -55.58 69.65
C SER A 398 10.13 -54.26 69.81
N ILE A 399 11.20 -54.35 70.61
CA ILE A 399 11.78 -53.30 71.45
C ILE A 399 13.10 -52.80 70.82
N THR A 400 13.24 -51.47 70.81
CA THR A 400 14.43 -50.58 70.91
C THR A 400 15.79 -50.98 70.32
N SER A 401 16.34 -50.12 69.46
CA SER A 401 17.66 -49.49 69.70
C SER A 401 17.83 -48.19 68.92
N SER A 402 18.36 -47.19 69.62
CA SER A 402 18.48 -45.78 69.28
C SER A 402 19.82 -45.45 68.64
N VAL A 403 19.81 -44.69 67.54
CA VAL A 403 20.92 -43.81 67.15
C VAL A 403 20.35 -42.47 66.69
N THR A 404 20.80 -41.41 67.36
CA THR A 404 20.40 -40.00 67.22
C THR A 404 21.34 -39.25 66.27
N SER A 405 20.78 -38.48 65.33
CA SER A 405 21.37 -37.28 64.70
C SER A 405 20.29 -36.55 63.85
N PRO A 406 20.40 -35.25 63.52
CA PRO A 406 19.47 -34.25 64.04
C PRO A 406 18.53 -33.70 62.96
N ALA A 407 17.52 -32.99 63.45
CA ALA A 407 16.42 -32.36 62.74
C ALA A 407 16.84 -31.56 61.49
N GLU A 408 16.24 -31.92 60.34
CA GLU A 408 16.26 -31.06 59.16
C GLU A 408 15.05 -30.14 59.15
N VAL A 409 15.35 -28.85 59.12
CA VAL A 409 14.46 -27.71 59.23
C VAL A 409 13.52 -27.63 58.03
N ARG A 410 12.23 -27.50 58.31
CA ARG A 410 11.15 -27.25 57.36
C ARG A 410 11.40 -25.94 56.60
N LYS A 411 11.72 -26.02 55.31
CA LYS A 411 11.77 -24.83 54.43
C LYS A 411 10.38 -24.23 54.25
N PRO A 412 10.20 -22.90 54.32
CA PRO A 412 8.92 -22.27 54.01
C PRO A 412 8.64 -22.28 52.51
N LYS A 413 7.35 -22.33 52.19
CA LYS A 413 6.74 -22.14 50.88
C LYS A 413 7.19 -20.78 50.30
N PRO A 414 7.51 -20.66 48.99
CA PRO A 414 7.90 -19.37 48.44
C PRO A 414 6.70 -18.41 48.46
N GLU A 415 6.89 -17.30 49.17
CA GLU A 415 6.01 -16.14 49.18
C GLU A 415 6.31 -15.31 47.93
N VAL A 416 5.27 -14.98 47.17
CA VAL A 416 5.40 -14.21 45.92
C VAL A 416 5.57 -12.74 46.28
N ASP A 417 6.73 -12.17 45.95
CA ASP A 417 7.04 -10.76 46.15
C ASP A 417 6.21 -9.86 45.21
N MET A 418 5.12 -9.31 45.75
CA MET A 418 4.18 -8.40 45.07
C MET A 418 4.77 -7.01 44.77
N THR A 419 5.95 -6.66 45.30
CA THR A 419 6.51 -5.30 45.10
C THR A 419 7.09 -5.10 43.70
N LYS A 420 7.53 -6.17 43.02
CA LYS A 420 8.02 -6.09 41.62
C LYS A 420 6.91 -5.88 40.58
N PHE A 421 5.68 -6.29 40.88
CA PHE A 421 4.54 -6.08 39.98
C PHE A 421 3.99 -4.65 40.05
N LEU A 422 4.13 -3.97 41.19
CA LEU A 422 3.64 -2.60 41.37
C LEU A 422 4.50 -1.57 40.60
N VAL A 423 5.83 -1.76 40.56
CA VAL A 423 6.75 -0.86 39.85
C VAL A 423 6.56 -0.92 38.33
N LEU A 424 6.29 -2.11 37.78
CA LEU A 424 6.04 -2.27 36.34
C LEU A 424 4.70 -1.67 35.90
N ALA A 425 3.67 -1.75 36.75
CA ALA A 425 2.36 -1.15 36.49
C ALA A 425 2.42 0.39 36.46
N ILE A 426 3.21 1.01 37.36
CA ILE A 426 3.38 2.47 37.41
C ILE A 426 4.12 2.98 36.16
N ILE A 427 5.14 2.26 35.67
CA ILE A 427 5.88 2.63 34.45
C ILE A 427 4.96 2.60 33.22
N VAL A 428 4.07 1.60 33.11
CA VAL A 428 3.12 1.49 32.00
C VAL A 428 2.09 2.63 32.03
N ILE A 429 1.60 3.03 33.20
CA ILE A 429 0.64 4.14 33.34
C ILE A 429 1.30 5.49 32.99
N VAL A 430 2.56 5.70 33.38
CA VAL A 430 3.30 6.93 33.05
C VAL A 430 3.58 7.02 31.54
N ILE A 431 3.93 5.91 30.89
CA ILE A 431 4.13 5.86 29.43
C ILE A 431 2.81 6.12 28.69
N ALA A 432 1.69 5.54 29.15
CA ALA A 432 0.37 5.79 28.57
C ALA A 432 -0.06 7.27 28.72
N ALA A 433 0.22 7.89 29.87
CA ALA A 433 -0.08 9.32 30.09
C ALA A 433 0.77 10.25 29.21
N ILE A 434 2.04 9.90 28.95
CA ILE A 434 2.93 10.65 28.04
C ILE A 434 2.45 10.54 26.59
N ILE A 435 2.01 9.35 26.16
CA ILE A 435 1.46 9.12 24.81
C ILE A 435 0.13 9.88 24.60
N ILE A 436 -0.75 9.90 25.62
CA ILE A 436 -2.02 10.66 25.55
C ILE A 436 -1.77 12.17 25.51
N LYS A 437 -0.70 12.67 26.16
CA LYS A 437 -0.31 14.09 26.12
C LYS A 437 0.34 14.48 24.78
N ALA A 438 1.03 13.54 24.11
CA ALA A 438 1.60 13.74 22.79
C ALA A 438 0.55 13.70 21.65
N LEU A 439 -0.58 13.01 21.86
CA LEU A 439 -1.70 12.96 20.91
C LEU A 439 -2.71 14.12 21.05
N ARG A 440 -2.49 15.03 22.00
CA ARG A 440 -3.34 16.22 22.24
C ARG A 440 -2.60 17.55 21.96
N ARG A 441 -1.52 17.53 21.18
CA ARG A 441 -0.85 18.74 20.67
C ARG A 441 -0.98 18.85 19.16
#